data_AF-A0A6G7VFZ7-F1
#
_entry.id   AF-A0A6G7VFZ7-F1
#
_cell.length_a   1.000
_cell.length_b   1.000
_cell.length_c   1.000
_cell.angle_alpha   90.00
_cell.angle_beta   90.00
_cell.angle_gamma   90.00
#
_symmetry.space_group_name_H-M   'P 1'
#
loop_
_entity.id
_entity.type
_entity.pdbx_description
1 polymer ?
#
loop_
_entity_poly.entity_id
_entity_poly.type
_entity_poly.pdbx_seq_one_letter_code
_entity_poly.pdbx_strand_id
1 'polypeptide(L)'
;MGALELYDRHTGQWRPLRRQEQVRVVTNSFLVRGGDGYAIFKCATDKGRVFETGINSAQALIDLLQQGGGRATPESAGDQGPPTIGALAYADYSTQQLIDPQGRPLGPDPEAPPRCRP
;
A
#
# COMPACT_ATOMS: atom_id res chain seq x y z
N MET A 1 14.54 17.45 -17.95
CA MET A 1 14.35 16.59 -16.76
C MET A 1 13.68 17.43 -15.69
N GLY A 2 12.56 16.97 -15.13
CA GLY A 2 11.85 17.68 -14.07
C GLY A 2 12.59 17.59 -12.73
N ALA A 3 12.49 18.64 -11.91
CA ALA A 3 12.95 18.60 -10.53
C ALA A 3 12.01 17.73 -9.69
N LEU A 4 12.52 17.07 -8.65
CA LEU A 4 11.66 16.42 -7.66
C LEU A 4 10.94 17.51 -6.84
N GLU A 5 9.65 17.34 -6.64
CA GLU A 5 8.81 18.30 -5.91
C GLU A 5 8.27 17.68 -4.62
N LEU A 6 8.02 18.54 -3.64
CA LEU A 6 7.40 18.20 -2.36
C LEU A 6 6.11 19.01 -2.23
N TYR A 7 5.01 18.33 -1.92
CA TYR A 7 3.76 18.98 -1.56
C TYR A 7 3.83 19.51 -0.13
N ASP A 8 3.79 20.83 0.02
CA ASP A 8 3.78 21.48 1.33
C ASP A 8 2.35 21.53 1.88
N ARG A 9 2.10 20.74 2.93
CA ARG A 9 0.77 20.64 3.55
C ARG A 9 0.33 21.91 4.28
N HIS A 10 1.25 22.82 4.60
CA HIS A 10 0.91 24.08 5.27
C HIS A 10 0.46 25.14 4.27
N THR A 11 1.12 25.20 3.11
CA THR A 11 0.80 26.19 2.06
C THR A 11 -0.18 25.65 1.01
N GLY A 12 -0.34 24.32 0.92
CA GLY A 12 -1.17 23.68 -0.09
C GLY A 12 -0.57 23.73 -1.50
N GLN A 13 0.74 23.87 -1.61
CA GLN A 13 1.43 24.09 -2.89
C GLN A 13 2.57 23.10 -3.11
N TRP A 14 2.78 22.73 -4.36
CA TRP A 14 3.99 22.03 -4.79
C TRP A 14 5.16 22.99 -4.83
N ARG A 15 6.31 22.54 -4.34
CA ARG A 15 7.56 23.29 -4.42
C ARG A 15 8.74 22.36 -4.71
N PRO A 16 9.84 22.87 -5.27
CA PRO A 16 11.04 22.07 -5.47
C PRO A 16 11.58 21.50 -4.16
N LEU A 17 11.99 20.21 -4.18
CA LEU A 17 12.74 19.61 -3.08
C LEU A 17 14.18 20.14 -3.11
N ARG A 18 14.64 20.66 -1.97
CA ARG A 18 16.02 21.16 -1.87
C ARG A 18 16.98 20.00 -1.61
N ARG A 19 18.18 20.04 -2.21
CA ARG A 19 19.17 18.92 -2.13
C ARG A 19 19.52 18.46 -0.71
N GLN A 20 19.50 19.35 0.27
CA GLN A 20 19.89 19.07 1.65
C GLN A 20 18.67 18.90 2.59
N GLU A 21 17.47 18.95 2.05
CA GLU A 21 16.24 18.85 2.83
C GLU A 21 16.02 17.38 3.26
N GLN A 22 15.78 17.17 4.55
CA GLN A 22 15.44 15.86 5.08
C GLN A 22 13.92 15.68 5.07
N VAL A 23 13.46 14.64 4.38
CA VAL A 23 12.05 14.27 4.31
C VAL A 23 11.85 12.90 4.94
N ARG A 24 10.69 12.69 5.56
CA ARG A 24 10.23 11.35 5.93
C ARG A 24 9.50 10.77 4.73
N VAL A 25 9.94 9.59 4.31
CA VAL A 25 9.30 8.81 3.26
C VAL A 25 8.62 7.62 3.93
N VAL A 26 7.36 7.39 3.60
CA VAL A 26 6.60 6.21 4.04
C VAL A 26 6.49 5.28 2.83
N THR A 27 6.87 4.01 3.01
CA THR A 27 6.79 2.99 1.96
C THR A 27 6.58 1.60 2.58
N ASN A 28 6.38 0.58 1.76
CA ASN A 28 6.17 -0.79 2.24
C ASN A 28 7.51 -1.48 2.55
N SER A 29 7.45 -2.53 3.38
CA SER A 29 8.64 -3.26 3.83
C SER A 29 9.37 -4.01 2.72
N PHE A 30 8.70 -4.35 1.61
CA PHE A 30 9.33 -4.97 0.45
C PHE A 30 10.33 -4.03 -0.22
N LEU A 31 9.94 -2.77 -0.45
CA LEU A 31 10.82 -1.76 -1.05
C LEU A 31 11.98 -1.36 -0.12
N VAL A 32 11.74 -1.31 1.20
CA VAL A 32 12.77 -1.04 2.21
C VAL A 32 13.90 -2.07 2.20
N ARG A 33 13.60 -3.32 1.81
CA ARG A 33 14.59 -4.40 1.66
C ARG A 33 15.33 -4.36 0.30
N GLY A 34 15.00 -3.40 -0.57
CA GLY A 34 15.56 -3.30 -1.92
C GLY A 34 14.79 -4.05 -2.99
N GLY A 35 13.54 -4.44 -2.72
CA GLY A 35 12.63 -4.97 -3.74
C GLY A 35 12.54 -4.06 -4.96
N ASP A 36 12.31 -4.65 -6.13
CA ASP A 36 12.26 -3.96 -7.44
C ASP A 36 13.45 -3.05 -7.76
N GLY A 37 14.62 -3.33 -7.18
CA GLY A 37 15.83 -2.55 -7.43
C GLY A 37 15.93 -1.23 -6.65
N TYR A 38 15.09 -1.02 -5.64
CA TYR A 38 15.13 0.17 -4.76
C TYR A 38 16.30 0.15 -3.77
N ALA A 39 17.53 0.04 -4.29
CA ALA A 39 18.77 -0.05 -3.52
C ALA A 39 19.00 1.15 -2.57
N ILE A 40 18.44 2.32 -2.89
CA ILE A 40 18.55 3.50 -2.03
C ILE A 40 17.87 3.30 -0.67
N PHE A 41 16.73 2.59 -0.63
CA PHE A 41 16.05 2.29 0.62
C PHE A 41 16.79 1.21 1.40
N LYS A 42 17.32 0.19 0.73
CA LYS A 42 18.19 -0.79 1.37
C LYS A 42 19.39 -0.11 2.05
N CYS A 43 20.04 0.83 1.37
CA CYS A 43 21.16 1.60 1.94
C CYS A 43 20.74 2.44 3.17
N ALA A 44 19.51 2.98 3.19
CA ALA A 44 18.99 3.67 4.37
C ALA A 44 18.74 2.70 5.54
N THR A 45 18.24 1.50 5.26
CA THR A 45 18.06 0.41 6.24
C THR A 45 19.39 -0.02 6.84
N ASP A 46 20.39 -0.29 6.00
CA ASP A 46 21.74 -0.70 6.43
C ASP A 46 22.42 0.37 7.31
N LYS A 47 22.01 1.64 7.17
CA LYS A 47 22.45 2.78 7.98
C LYS A 47 21.60 3.06 9.21
N GLY A 48 20.62 2.20 9.53
CA GLY A 48 19.74 2.36 10.69
C GLY A 48 18.79 3.56 10.61
N ARG A 49 18.47 4.04 9.41
CA ARG A 49 17.60 5.22 9.18
C ARG A 49 16.12 4.88 9.00
N VAL A 50 15.74 3.62 9.25
CA VAL A 50 14.39 3.11 8.99
C VAL A 50 13.72 2.76 10.30
N PHE A 51 12.43 3.09 10.39
CA PHE A 51 11.54 2.68 11.47
C PHE A 51 10.40 1.85 10.85
N GLU A 52 10.33 0.57 11.22
CA GLU A 52 9.25 -0.33 10.81
C GLU A 52 8.04 -0.11 11.73
N THR A 53 6.91 0.28 11.16
CA THR A 53 5.70 0.58 11.95
C THR A 53 4.98 -0.68 12.43
N GLY A 54 5.26 -1.83 11.82
CA GLY A 54 4.53 -3.09 12.06
C GLY A 54 3.10 -3.10 11.51
N ILE A 55 2.69 -2.03 10.82
CA ILE A 55 1.33 -1.89 10.30
C ILE A 55 1.22 -2.67 8.98
N ASN A 56 0.26 -3.60 8.91
CA ASN A 56 -0.08 -4.30 7.68
C ASN A 56 -0.70 -3.33 6.66
N SER A 57 -0.24 -3.35 5.41
CA SER A 57 -0.70 -2.41 4.38
C SER A 57 -2.20 -2.52 4.06
N ALA A 58 -2.78 -3.73 4.12
CA ALA A 58 -4.22 -3.92 3.93
C ALA A 58 -5.00 -3.31 5.11
N GLN A 59 -4.54 -3.51 6.34
CA GLN A 59 -5.16 -2.90 7.52
C GLN A 59 -5.08 -1.38 7.48
N ALA A 60 -3.93 -0.81 7.12
CA ALA A 60 -3.78 0.65 6.97
C ALA A 60 -4.78 1.25 5.97
N LEU A 61 -5.06 0.54 4.88
CA LEU A 61 -6.06 0.95 3.90
C LEU A 61 -7.49 0.85 4.46
N ILE A 62 -7.81 -0.25 5.16
CA ILE A 62 -9.10 -0.42 5.82
C ILE A 62 -9.36 0.71 6.81
N ASP A 63 -8.39 0.99 7.68
CA ASP A 63 -8.47 2.06 8.68
C ASP A 63 -8.68 3.43 8.02
N LEU A 64 -7.96 3.71 6.92
CA LEU A 64 -8.11 4.94 6.16
C LEU A 64 -9.54 5.11 5.66
N LEU A 65 -10.10 4.07 5.01
CA LEU A 65 -11.44 4.09 4.44
C LEU A 65 -12.52 4.22 5.52
N GLN A 66 -12.37 3.49 6.62
CA GLN A 66 -13.30 3.55 7.76
C GLN A 66 -13.26 4.89 8.49
N GLN A 67 -12.13 5.62 8.46
CA GLN A 67 -12.02 6.98 9.00
C GLN A 67 -12.53 8.06 8.04
N GLY A 68 -13.07 7.67 6.87
CA GLY A 68 -13.52 8.61 5.84
C GLY A 68 -12.40 9.21 5.00
N GLY A 69 -11.18 8.73 5.17
CA GLY A 69 -10.08 8.96 4.23
C GLY A 69 -10.30 8.17 2.95
N GLY A 70 -9.90 8.72 1.80
CA GLY A 70 -10.14 8.07 0.52
C GLY A 70 -11.47 8.42 -0.14
N ARG A 71 -12.14 9.51 0.28
CA ARG A 71 -13.00 10.26 -0.64
C ARG A 71 -12.11 10.67 -1.82
N ALA A 72 -12.15 9.86 -2.89
CA ALA A 72 -11.94 10.38 -4.21
C ALA A 72 -12.86 11.61 -4.34
N THR A 73 -12.43 12.56 -5.15
CA THR A 73 -13.08 13.82 -5.51
C THR A 73 -14.59 13.95 -5.19
N PRO A 74 -15.10 15.16 -4.88
CA PRO A 74 -16.51 15.39 -4.51
C PRO A 74 -17.56 14.66 -5.39
N GLU A 75 -17.26 14.36 -6.66
CA GLU A 75 -18.11 13.53 -7.54
C GLU A 75 -18.32 12.07 -7.12
N SER A 76 -17.47 11.48 -6.28
CA SER A 76 -17.53 10.08 -5.82
C SER A 76 -17.89 9.94 -4.34
N ALA A 77 -17.91 11.08 -3.63
CA ALA A 77 -18.33 11.22 -2.26
C ALA A 77 -19.86 11.34 -2.18
N GLY A 78 -20.59 10.24 -2.42
CA GLY A 78 -22.00 10.19 -2.07
C GLY A 78 -22.25 10.53 -0.59
N ASP A 79 -23.49 10.89 -0.25
CA ASP A 79 -23.94 11.27 1.11
C ASP A 79 -23.93 10.13 2.14
N GLN A 80 -23.27 9.02 1.80
CA GLN A 80 -23.13 7.85 2.65
C GLN A 80 -21.84 8.03 3.44
N GLY A 81 -21.91 7.88 4.76
CA GLY A 81 -20.73 7.94 5.65
C GLY A 81 -19.63 6.95 5.24
N PRO A 82 -18.50 6.93 5.97
CA PRO A 82 -17.40 6.02 5.64
C PRO A 82 -17.88 4.58 5.48
N PRO A 83 -17.39 3.84 4.46
CA PRO A 83 -17.80 2.47 4.24
C PRO A 83 -17.38 1.60 5.44
N THR A 84 -18.27 0.69 5.84
CA THR A 84 -17.91 -0.36 6.78
C THR A 84 -17.28 -1.51 6.00
N ILE A 85 -15.99 -1.73 6.20
CA ILE A 85 -15.26 -2.86 5.59
C ILE A 85 -15.17 -3.99 6.61
N GLY A 86 -15.60 -5.18 6.20
CA GLY A 86 -15.56 -6.39 7.00
C GLY A 86 -15.17 -7.60 6.15
N ALA A 87 -14.98 -8.74 6.80
CA ALA A 87 -14.74 -10.00 6.09
C ALA A 87 -15.94 -10.33 5.20
N LEU A 88 -15.66 -10.72 3.95
CA LEU A 88 -16.68 -11.18 3.03
C LEU A 88 -17.23 -12.54 3.49
N ALA A 89 -18.42 -12.91 3.01
CA ALA A 89 -18.85 -14.30 3.15
C ALA A 89 -17.90 -15.20 2.34
N TYR A 90 -17.74 -16.44 2.77
CA TYR A 90 -16.87 -17.41 2.09
C TYR A 90 -17.15 -17.53 0.58
N ALA A 91 -18.42 -17.49 0.19
CA ALA A 91 -18.85 -17.58 -1.20
C ALA A 91 -18.42 -16.38 -2.06
N ASP A 92 -18.05 -15.26 -1.44
CA ASP A 92 -17.73 -14.00 -2.11
C ASP A 92 -16.22 -13.72 -2.15
N TYR A 93 -15.38 -14.61 -1.59
CA TYR A 93 -13.94 -14.50 -1.71
C TYR A 93 -13.50 -14.82 -3.15
N SER A 94 -12.71 -13.94 -3.74
CA SER A 94 -12.05 -14.22 -5.02
C SER A 94 -11.02 -15.34 -4.83
N THR A 95 -11.23 -16.46 -5.51
CA THR A 95 -10.22 -17.52 -5.63
C THR A 95 -9.37 -17.24 -6.86
N GLN A 96 -8.27 -16.52 -6.69
CA GLN A 96 -7.27 -16.43 -7.76
C GLN A 96 -6.61 -17.80 -7.92
N GLN A 97 -6.65 -18.34 -9.13
CA GLN A 97 -5.87 -19.53 -9.50
C GLN A 97 -4.57 -19.07 -10.12
N LEU A 98 -3.46 -19.36 -9.44
CA LEU A 98 -2.14 -19.24 -10.06
C LEU A 98 -2.04 -20.32 -11.12
N ILE A 99 -1.66 -19.96 -12.34
CA ILE A 99 -1.40 -20.90 -13.42
C ILE A 99 0.07 -20.81 -13.82
N ASP A 100 0.69 -21.94 -14.12
CA ASP A 100 2.03 -21.99 -14.69
C ASP A 100 2.01 -21.51 -16.16
N PRO A 101 3.18 -21.26 -16.76
CA PRO A 101 3.27 -20.87 -18.18
C PRO A 101 2.72 -21.92 -19.16
N GLN A 102 2.44 -23.14 -18.71
CA GLN A 102 1.84 -24.24 -19.46
C GLN A 102 0.32 -24.36 -19.22
N GLY A 103 -0.25 -23.43 -18.46
CA GLY A 103 -1.68 -23.35 -18.16
C GLY A 103 -2.15 -24.29 -17.05
N ARG A 104 -1.24 -24.88 -16.25
CA ARG A 104 -1.60 -25.80 -15.15
C ARG A 104 -1.79 -25.04 -13.84
N PRO A 105 -2.77 -25.40 -13.01
CA PRO A 105 -2.96 -24.76 -11.71
C PRO A 105 -1.76 -24.99 -10.77
N LEU A 106 -1.18 -23.91 -10.26
CA LEU A 106 -0.14 -23.87 -9.23
C LEU A 106 -0.79 -23.84 -7.84
N GLY A 107 -1.47 -24.92 -7.45
CA GLY A 107 -2.07 -25.07 -6.12
C GLY A 107 -3.10 -23.98 -5.72
N PRO A 108 -3.76 -24.11 -4.57
CA PRO A 108 -4.54 -23.02 -4.00
C PRO A 108 -3.61 -21.91 -3.52
N ASP A 109 -4.09 -20.66 -3.57
CA ASP A 109 -3.40 -19.52 -2.96
C ASP A 109 -2.99 -19.89 -1.52
N PRO A 110 -1.69 -19.85 -1.16
CA PRO A 110 -1.23 -20.20 0.18
C PRO A 110 -1.80 -19.27 1.26
N GLU A 111 -2.27 -18.07 0.90
CA GLU A 111 -2.95 -17.14 1.80
C GLU A 111 -4.46 -17.35 1.87
N ALA A 112 -5.03 -18.28 1.10
CA ALA A 112 -6.44 -18.63 1.19
C ALA A 112 -6.79 -19.12 2.61
N PRO A 113 -7.92 -18.66 3.19
CA PRO A 113 -8.36 -19.16 4.49
C PRO A 113 -8.43 -20.69 4.47
N PRO A 114 -8.06 -21.40 5.56
CA PRO A 114 -8.02 -22.86 5.58
C PRO A 114 -9.38 -23.53 5.30
N ARG A 115 -10.49 -22.78 5.44
CA ARG A 115 -11.85 -23.23 5.12
C ARG A 115 -12.27 -22.98 3.66
N CYS A 116 -11.43 -22.33 2.86
CA CYS A 116 -11.59 -22.14 1.40
C CYS A 116 -10.85 -23.22 0.58
N ARG A 117 -10.30 -24.26 1.21
CA ARG A 117 -9.70 -25.39 0.48
C ARG A 117 -10.81 -26.30 -0.08
N PRO A 118 -10.75 -26.67 -1.37
CA PRO A 118 -11.69 -27.62 -1.96
C PRO A 118 -11.60 -29.00 -1.32
#